data_AF-A0A4R6KI68-F1
#
_entry.id   AF-A0A4R6KI68-F1
#
_cell.length_a   1.000
_cell.length_b   1.000
_cell.length_c   1.000
_cell.angle_alpha   90.00
_cell.angle_beta   90.00
_cell.angle_gamma   90.00
#
_symmetry.space_group_name_H-M   'P 1'
#
loop_
_entity.id
_entity.type
_entity.pdbx_description
1 polymer ?
#
loop_
_entity_poly.entity_id
_entity_poly.type
_entity_poly.pdbx_seq_one_letter_code
_entity_poly.pdbx_strand_id
1 'polypeptide(L)'
;MSTPIANRTILVTGANRGIGRALVEEALHRGANRVYAGTRQPFEHPDDRVTRLALDVTDAAQIQTASESIEALDVVINNAGLAIYDELGDRAVLEQHLAVNLFGPFDVTHAFLPLLTRSQGAVVNVLSLASLAALPIIASYSLSKAAAYSLTQSQRALLAGQGVRVHAVLLGPVDTEMSRDLEIPKAAPADVARAVFDGLQSGEEDIFPDPMSASLAPEWDSGAIKTLERANAALISGTHENLTITFTVDRTPDEVFAAINDVRSWWTGEIDGVTDQLGAQFTYRYENLHRSTQEITELVPGKRVAWHVVDAHLSFVADKEEWTGTDITFDLTPNSAGTEVRFTHVGLVPTYECFDNCSTAWNHYIGDSLRNLMADRAA
;
A
#
# COMPACT_ATOMS: atom_id res chain seq x y z
N MET A 1 -3.04 -11.27 -1.21
CA MET A 1 -2.44 -11.72 -2.48
C MET A 1 -0.95 -11.89 -2.25
N SER A 2 -0.33 -12.94 -2.79
CA SER A 2 1.10 -13.16 -2.57
C SER A 2 1.95 -12.11 -3.30
N THR A 3 2.99 -11.59 -2.66
CA THR A 3 3.94 -10.63 -3.28
C THR A 3 5.16 -11.39 -3.80
N PRO A 4 5.21 -11.89 -5.04
CA PRO A 4 6.41 -12.58 -5.52
C PRO A 4 7.61 -11.64 -5.50
N ILE A 5 8.73 -12.13 -4.96
CA ILE A 5 10.01 -11.40 -4.90
C ILE A 5 10.77 -11.47 -6.22
N ALA A 6 10.52 -12.54 -7.00
CA ALA A 6 11.09 -12.69 -8.33
C ALA A 6 10.76 -11.46 -9.19
N ASN A 7 11.78 -10.97 -9.89
CA ASN A 7 11.74 -9.80 -10.77
C ASN A 7 11.45 -8.45 -10.09
N ARG A 8 11.47 -8.36 -8.75
CA ARG A 8 11.24 -7.11 -8.02
C ARG A 8 12.50 -6.28 -7.85
N THR A 9 12.31 -4.97 -7.66
CA THR A 9 13.33 -4.00 -7.27
C THR A 9 13.18 -3.65 -5.80
N ILE A 10 14.23 -3.89 -5.02
CA ILE A 10 14.18 -3.81 -3.55
C ILE A 10 15.25 -2.85 -3.03
N LEU A 11 14.88 -1.95 -2.13
CA LEU A 11 15.81 -1.10 -1.38
C LEU A 11 15.95 -1.64 0.04
N VAL A 12 17.18 -1.89 0.50
CA VAL A 12 17.47 -2.27 1.88
C VAL A 12 18.37 -1.21 2.51
N THR A 13 17.93 -0.56 3.59
CA THR A 13 18.77 0.38 4.35
C THR A 13 19.66 -0.36 5.36
N GLY A 14 20.89 0.11 5.60
CA GLY A 14 21.83 -0.58 6.49
C GLY A 14 22.29 -1.94 5.95
N ALA A 15 22.40 -2.06 4.61
CA ALA A 15 22.58 -3.32 3.90
C ALA A 15 23.98 -3.97 4.02
N ASN A 16 24.99 -3.29 4.57
CA ASN A 16 26.37 -3.76 4.51
C ASN A 16 26.74 -4.84 5.54
N ARG A 17 25.89 -5.09 6.55
CA ARG A 17 26.17 -6.04 7.65
C ARG A 17 24.92 -6.60 8.30
N GLY A 18 25.09 -7.61 9.15
CA GLY A 18 24.04 -8.17 10.00
C GLY A 18 22.79 -8.59 9.21
N ILE A 19 21.61 -8.23 9.73
CA ILE A 19 20.31 -8.50 9.11
C ILE A 19 20.22 -7.85 7.72
N GLY A 20 20.67 -6.61 7.57
CA GLY A 20 20.62 -5.89 6.29
C GLY A 20 21.36 -6.63 5.18
N ARG A 21 22.54 -7.19 5.47
CA ARG A 21 23.25 -8.02 4.50
C ARG A 21 22.49 -9.29 4.18
N ALA A 22 22.00 -10.00 5.20
CA ALA A 22 21.22 -11.22 4.98
C ALA A 22 19.95 -10.98 4.14
N LEU A 23 19.28 -9.82 4.31
CA LEU A 23 18.13 -9.42 3.49
C LEU A 23 18.51 -9.20 2.02
N VAL A 24 19.68 -8.61 1.74
CA VAL A 24 20.19 -8.50 0.35
C VAL A 24 20.41 -9.88 -0.25
N GLU A 25 21.11 -10.77 0.46
CA GLU A 25 21.40 -12.12 -0.03
C GLU A 25 20.11 -12.93 -0.27
N GLU A 26 19.13 -12.83 0.62
CA GLU A 26 17.84 -13.52 0.50
C GLU A 26 17.00 -12.97 -0.66
N ALA A 27 16.98 -11.64 -0.86
CA ALA A 27 16.32 -11.03 -2.02
C ALA A 27 16.90 -11.57 -3.34
N LEU A 28 18.23 -11.66 -3.45
CA LEU A 28 18.92 -12.21 -4.61
C LEU A 28 18.58 -13.68 -4.84
N HIS A 29 18.58 -14.49 -3.76
CA HIS A 29 18.21 -15.91 -3.81
C HIS A 29 16.78 -16.12 -4.29
N ARG A 30 15.85 -15.23 -3.92
CA ARG A 30 14.45 -15.27 -4.36
C ARG A 30 14.21 -14.68 -5.75
N GLY A 31 15.29 -14.31 -6.45
CA GLY A 31 15.22 -13.86 -7.84
C GLY A 31 14.84 -12.39 -8.01
N ALA A 32 15.08 -11.53 -7.02
CA ALA A 32 14.95 -10.08 -7.21
C ALA A 32 15.77 -9.64 -8.44
N ASN A 33 15.19 -8.75 -9.25
CA ASN A 33 15.82 -8.22 -10.46
C ASN A 33 16.94 -7.23 -10.10
N ARG A 34 16.72 -6.44 -9.05
CA ARG A 34 17.62 -5.39 -8.60
C ARG A 34 17.51 -5.23 -7.09
N VAL A 35 18.64 -5.12 -6.40
CA VAL A 35 18.70 -4.77 -4.98
C VAL A 35 19.54 -3.52 -4.79
N TYR A 36 18.92 -2.45 -4.33
CA TYR A 36 19.61 -1.24 -3.90
C TYR A 36 20.06 -1.40 -2.45
N ALA A 37 21.38 -1.40 -2.23
CA ALA A 37 22.00 -1.52 -0.91
C ALA A 37 22.30 -0.11 -0.36
N GLY A 38 21.38 0.42 0.44
CA GLY A 38 21.52 1.72 1.11
C GLY A 38 22.52 1.65 2.26
N THR A 39 23.66 2.32 2.12
CA THR A 39 24.78 2.25 3.07
C THR A 39 25.50 3.60 3.20
N ARG A 40 25.91 3.95 4.43
CA ARG A 40 26.73 5.14 4.68
C ARG A 40 28.17 4.98 4.18
N GLN A 41 28.71 3.78 4.36
CA GLN A 41 30.07 3.44 3.99
C GLN A 41 30.14 2.85 2.57
N PRO A 42 31.31 2.88 1.91
CA PRO A 42 31.54 2.09 0.71
C PRO A 42 31.19 0.62 0.95
N PHE A 43 30.52 0.03 -0.03
CA PHE A 43 30.04 -1.34 -0.02
C PHE A 43 30.09 -1.87 -1.45
N GLU A 44 30.80 -2.97 -1.64
CA GLU A 44 30.86 -3.69 -2.91
C GLU A 44 30.25 -5.07 -2.71
N HIS A 45 29.51 -5.50 -3.72
CA HIS A 45 28.87 -6.80 -3.76
C HIS A 45 29.21 -7.47 -5.10
N PRO A 46 29.54 -8.78 -5.12
CA PRO A 46 29.98 -9.45 -6.35
C PRO A 46 28.84 -9.69 -7.36
N ASP A 47 27.59 -9.71 -6.92
CA ASP A 47 26.41 -9.85 -7.77
C ASP A 47 26.04 -8.50 -8.43
N ASP A 48 25.94 -8.48 -9.75
CA ASP A 48 25.68 -7.30 -10.58
C ASP A 48 24.25 -6.74 -10.44
N ARG A 49 23.34 -7.51 -9.83
CA ARG A 49 22.00 -7.06 -9.44
C ARG A 49 22.04 -6.16 -8.21
N VAL A 50 23.15 -6.09 -7.48
CA VAL A 50 23.27 -5.23 -6.30
C VAL A 50 23.92 -3.90 -6.67
N THR A 51 23.18 -2.81 -6.46
CA THR A 51 23.68 -1.45 -6.65
C THR A 51 23.77 -0.75 -5.30
N ARG A 52 24.96 -0.29 -4.91
CA ARG A 52 25.09 0.54 -3.71
C ARG A 52 24.43 1.89 -3.91
N LEU A 53 23.68 2.34 -2.89
CA LEU A 53 23.29 3.73 -2.73
C LEU A 53 23.98 4.33 -1.50
N ALA A 54 24.60 5.50 -1.68
CA ALA A 54 25.08 6.29 -0.56
C ALA A 54 23.87 6.85 0.19
N LEU A 55 23.58 6.28 1.36
CA LEU A 55 22.35 6.58 2.08
C LEU A 55 22.58 6.50 3.59
N ASP A 56 22.67 7.68 4.22
CA ASP A 56 22.39 7.85 5.64
C ASP A 56 20.91 8.20 5.82
N VAL A 57 20.19 7.41 6.63
CA VAL A 57 18.77 7.62 6.88
C VAL A 57 18.48 8.86 7.71
N THR A 58 19.51 9.52 8.27
CA THR A 58 19.36 10.80 8.96
C THR A 58 19.76 12.01 8.11
N ASP A 59 20.12 11.81 6.83
CA ASP A 59 20.56 12.87 5.92
C ASP A 59 19.54 13.05 4.79
N ALA A 60 18.75 14.11 4.90
CA ALA A 60 17.70 14.43 3.92
C ALA A 60 18.23 14.62 2.49
N ALA A 61 19.45 15.14 2.32
CA ALA A 61 20.02 15.35 0.99
C ALA A 61 20.42 14.03 0.34
N GLN A 62 20.96 13.08 1.13
CA GLN A 62 21.26 11.74 0.64
C GLN A 62 19.99 10.95 0.32
N ILE A 63 18.95 11.06 1.15
CA ILE A 63 17.65 10.42 0.88
C ILE A 63 17.05 10.92 -0.43
N GLN A 64 17.02 12.25 -0.63
CA GLN A 64 16.51 12.85 -1.86
C GLN A 64 17.33 12.44 -3.09
N THR A 65 18.66 12.48 -2.99
CA THR A 65 19.54 12.05 -4.09
C THR A 65 19.31 10.57 -4.44
N ALA A 66 19.12 9.73 -3.43
CA ALA A 66 18.84 8.31 -3.63
C ALA A 66 17.48 8.09 -4.31
N SER A 67 16.42 8.81 -3.91
CA SER A 67 15.09 8.67 -4.52
C SER A 67 15.06 9.14 -5.97
N GLU A 68 15.78 10.20 -6.32
CA GLU A 68 15.91 10.69 -7.69
C GLU A 68 16.72 9.76 -8.59
N SER A 69 17.62 8.95 -8.01
CA SER A 69 18.48 8.03 -8.76
C SER A 69 17.82 6.70 -9.14
N ILE A 70 16.62 6.41 -8.63
CA ILE A 70 15.90 5.15 -8.85
C ILE A 70 14.62 5.40 -9.64
N GLU A 71 14.47 4.71 -10.78
CA GLU A 71 13.31 4.86 -11.66
C GLU A 71 12.09 4.01 -11.23
N ALA A 72 12.34 2.87 -10.58
CA ALA A 72 11.31 1.93 -10.15
C ALA A 72 11.70 1.28 -8.81
N LEU A 73 10.71 1.13 -7.92
CA LEU A 73 10.89 0.45 -6.64
C LEU A 73 9.61 -0.30 -6.26
N ASP A 74 9.76 -1.57 -5.90
CA ASP A 74 8.64 -2.42 -5.47
C ASP A 74 8.60 -2.59 -3.95
N VAL A 75 9.76 -2.65 -3.29
CA VAL A 75 9.85 -2.86 -1.85
C VAL A 75 10.93 -1.97 -1.25
N VAL A 76 10.59 -1.27 -0.16
CA VAL A 76 11.59 -0.65 0.71
C VAL A 76 11.63 -1.38 2.05
N ILE A 77 12.82 -1.79 2.48
CA ILE A 77 13.08 -2.42 3.77
C ILE A 77 13.89 -1.45 4.62
N ASN A 78 13.20 -0.77 5.54
CA ASN A 78 13.78 0.09 6.55
C ASN A 78 14.42 -0.76 7.65
N ASN A 79 15.66 -1.21 7.39
CA ASN A 79 16.43 -2.07 8.29
C ASN A 79 17.48 -1.31 9.12
N ALA A 80 17.97 -0.16 8.64
CA ALA A 80 18.93 0.64 9.39
C ALA A 80 18.41 0.94 10.81
N GLY A 81 19.26 0.74 11.81
CA GLY A 81 18.89 0.89 13.20
C GLY A 81 20.08 1.15 14.11
N LEU A 82 19.80 1.79 15.24
CA LEU A 82 20.75 2.11 16.30
C LEU A 82 20.22 1.58 17.62
N ALA A 83 21.07 0.93 18.41
CA ALA A 83 20.79 0.56 19.79
C ALA A 83 22.03 0.89 20.63
N ILE A 84 21.89 1.82 21.57
CA ILE A 84 22.90 2.22 22.54
C ILE A 84 22.35 1.89 23.92
N TYR A 85 23.19 1.33 24.79
CA TYR A 85 22.83 1.11 26.20
C TYR A 85 22.62 2.44 26.92
N ASP A 86 21.47 2.56 27.57
CA ASP A 86 21.09 3.76 28.31
C ASP A 86 20.00 3.48 29.35
N GLU A 87 19.95 4.35 30.36
CA GLU A 87 18.94 4.34 31.43
C GLU A 87 18.09 5.63 31.42
N LEU A 88 17.83 6.22 30.23
CA LEU A 88 17.15 7.51 30.03
C LEU A 88 17.84 8.73 30.69
N GLY A 89 19.11 8.60 31.10
CA GLY A 89 19.85 9.69 31.73
C GLY A 89 20.36 10.78 30.78
N ASP A 90 20.43 10.49 29.48
CA ASP A 90 20.98 11.41 28.46
C ASP A 90 20.00 11.61 27.29
N ARG A 91 19.49 12.84 27.17
CA ARG A 91 18.60 13.24 26.09
C ARG A 91 19.25 13.12 24.71
N ALA A 92 20.55 13.34 24.58
CA ALA A 92 21.25 13.27 23.30
C ALA A 92 21.23 11.83 22.75
N VAL A 93 21.33 10.83 23.61
CA VAL A 93 21.21 9.41 23.23
C VAL A 93 19.80 9.10 22.75
N LEU A 94 18.78 9.64 23.42
CA LEU A 94 17.38 9.52 22.96
C LEU A 94 17.16 10.15 21.59
N GLU A 95 17.68 11.36 21.36
CA GLU A 95 17.57 12.05 20.07
C GLU A 95 18.27 11.27 18.95
N GLN A 96 19.42 10.65 19.20
CA GLN A 96 20.10 9.79 18.22
C GLN A 96 19.26 8.54 17.86
N HIS A 97 18.65 7.88 18.85
CA HIS A 97 17.77 6.75 18.59
C HIS A 97 16.54 7.17 17.78
N LEU A 98 15.92 8.31 18.10
CA LEU A 98 14.77 8.83 17.34
C LEU A 98 15.15 9.20 15.91
N ALA A 99 16.30 9.85 15.71
CA ALA A 99 16.82 10.18 14.38
C ALA A 99 16.94 8.95 13.48
N VAL A 100 17.56 7.88 13.98
CA VAL A 100 17.81 6.68 13.17
C VAL A 100 16.60 5.76 13.09
N ASN A 101 15.94 5.45 14.22
CA ASN A 101 14.94 4.38 14.28
C ASN A 101 13.51 4.85 13.98
N LEU A 102 13.22 6.14 14.06
CA LEU A 102 11.89 6.70 13.82
C LEU A 102 11.88 7.63 12.60
N PHE A 103 12.66 8.72 12.64
CA PHE A 103 12.68 9.71 11.56
C PHE A 103 13.29 9.13 10.28
N GLY A 104 14.33 8.30 10.38
CA GLY A 104 14.90 7.63 9.22
C GLY A 104 13.90 6.80 8.40
N PRO A 105 13.19 5.82 8.99
CA PRO A 105 12.13 5.09 8.29
C PRO A 105 11.01 5.99 7.75
N PHE A 106 10.64 7.05 8.48
CA PHE A 106 9.65 8.03 8.01
C PHE A 106 10.12 8.74 6.73
N ASP A 107 11.31 9.36 6.77
CA ASP A 107 11.85 10.17 5.68
C ASP A 107 12.15 9.30 4.44
N VAL A 108 12.74 8.12 4.64
CA VAL A 108 12.98 7.17 3.54
C VAL A 108 11.65 6.73 2.92
N THR A 109 10.67 6.31 3.72
CA THR A 109 9.37 5.88 3.18
C THR A 109 8.71 7.01 2.38
N HIS A 110 8.72 8.23 2.91
CA HIS A 110 8.12 9.38 2.25
C HIS A 110 8.80 9.70 0.91
N ALA A 111 10.13 9.71 0.87
CA ALA A 111 10.88 10.01 -0.35
C ALA A 111 10.67 8.99 -1.48
N PHE A 112 10.45 7.71 -1.13
CA PHE A 112 10.23 6.63 -2.08
C PHE A 112 8.75 6.32 -2.35
N LEU A 113 7.81 6.96 -1.63
CA LEU A 113 6.38 6.70 -1.72
C LEU A 113 5.83 6.80 -3.15
N PRO A 114 6.18 7.82 -3.98
CA PRO A 114 5.67 7.88 -5.35
C PRO A 114 6.02 6.66 -6.20
N LEU A 115 7.17 6.01 -5.97
CA LEU A 115 7.58 4.80 -6.68
C LEU A 115 6.79 3.58 -6.19
N LEU A 116 6.61 3.47 -4.87
CA LEU A 116 5.87 2.38 -4.23
C LEU A 116 4.37 2.42 -4.60
N THR A 117 3.77 3.61 -4.67
CA THR A 117 2.39 3.80 -5.11
C THR A 117 2.21 3.34 -6.55
N ARG A 118 3.12 3.72 -7.46
CA ARG A 118 3.07 3.26 -8.86
C ARG A 118 3.19 1.74 -9.01
N SER A 119 4.02 1.10 -8.19
CA SER A 119 4.24 -0.35 -8.25
C SER A 119 3.22 -1.17 -7.45
N GLN A 120 2.34 -0.52 -6.68
CA GLN A 120 1.47 -1.15 -5.68
C GLN A 120 2.31 -2.02 -4.72
N GLY A 121 3.44 -1.44 -4.30
CA GLY A 121 4.56 -2.08 -3.63
C GLY A 121 4.35 -2.27 -2.13
N ALA A 122 5.47 -2.40 -1.41
CA ALA A 122 5.46 -2.63 0.03
C ALA A 122 6.56 -1.85 0.78
N VAL A 123 6.23 -1.44 2.00
CA VAL A 123 7.15 -0.93 3.02
C VAL A 123 7.31 -2.02 4.08
N VAL A 124 8.55 -2.33 4.45
CA VAL A 124 8.88 -3.26 5.53
C VAL A 124 9.72 -2.52 6.56
N ASN A 125 9.19 -2.30 7.76
CA ASN A 125 9.90 -1.67 8.85
C ASN A 125 10.47 -2.74 9.79
N VAL A 126 11.81 -2.80 9.91
CA VAL A 126 12.46 -3.74 10.83
C VAL A 126 12.50 -3.17 12.23
N LEU A 127 11.67 -3.75 13.11
CA LEU A 127 11.43 -3.29 14.47
C LEU A 127 12.02 -4.28 15.48
N SER A 128 11.37 -4.44 16.63
CA SER A 128 11.85 -5.26 17.75
C SER A 128 10.68 -5.65 18.65
N LEU A 129 10.80 -6.74 19.40
CA LEU A 129 9.90 -7.00 20.53
C LEU A 129 9.93 -5.87 21.58
N ALA A 130 11.02 -5.10 21.63
CA ALA A 130 11.13 -3.89 22.44
C ALA A 130 10.15 -2.77 22.01
N SER A 131 9.55 -2.87 20.81
CA SER A 131 8.43 -2.03 20.39
C SER A 131 7.15 -2.30 21.17
N LEU A 132 6.97 -3.53 21.65
CA LEU A 132 5.74 -3.99 22.31
C LEU A 132 5.86 -3.90 23.83
N ALA A 133 7.04 -4.25 24.35
CA ALA A 133 7.34 -4.21 25.78
C ALA A 133 8.77 -3.71 25.98
N ALA A 134 8.92 -2.61 26.73
CA ALA A 134 10.21 -1.97 26.89
C ALA A 134 11.23 -2.85 27.62
N LEU A 135 12.47 -2.81 27.15
CA LEU A 135 13.64 -3.37 27.84
C LEU A 135 14.33 -2.25 28.63
N PRO A 136 14.29 -2.27 29.97
CA PRO A 136 14.78 -1.15 30.79
C PRO A 136 16.27 -0.83 30.60
N ILE A 137 17.09 -1.79 30.18
CA ILE A 137 18.54 -1.63 29.97
C ILE A 137 18.92 -0.87 28.68
N ILE A 138 17.94 -0.69 27.79
CA ILE A 138 18.06 0.01 26.50
C ILE A 138 16.78 0.85 26.30
N ALA A 139 16.51 1.73 27.25
CA ALA A 139 15.23 2.39 27.37
C ALA A 139 14.95 3.35 26.20
N SER A 140 15.94 4.13 25.75
CA SER A 140 15.77 5.02 24.59
C SER A 140 15.57 4.23 23.29
N TYR A 141 16.25 3.08 23.14
CA TYR A 141 16.00 2.15 22.05
C TYR A 141 14.55 1.66 22.04
N SER A 142 14.07 1.14 23.18
CA SER A 142 12.70 0.64 23.32
C SER A 142 11.67 1.72 22.97
N LEU A 143 11.87 2.94 23.47
CA LEU A 143 11.03 4.09 23.15
C LEU A 143 11.02 4.37 21.64
N SER A 144 12.19 4.46 21.01
CA SER A 144 12.28 4.74 19.57
C SER A 144 11.61 3.65 18.71
N LYS A 145 11.74 2.38 19.11
CA LYS A 145 11.12 1.24 18.40
C LYS A 145 9.61 1.16 18.65
N ALA A 146 9.12 1.53 19.82
CA ALA A 146 7.69 1.66 20.08
C ALA A 146 7.07 2.79 19.25
N ALA A 147 7.75 3.95 19.16
CA ALA A 147 7.34 5.05 18.30
C ALA A 147 7.32 4.63 16.82
N ALA A 148 8.35 3.90 16.36
CA ALA A 148 8.43 3.39 14.99
C ALA A 148 7.33 2.33 14.69
N TYR A 149 6.92 1.54 15.68
CA TYR A 149 5.79 0.63 15.54
C TYR A 149 4.46 1.36 15.41
N SER A 150 4.26 2.44 16.20
CA SER A 150 3.11 3.33 16.04
C SER A 150 3.07 3.97 14.65
N LEU A 151 4.22 4.49 14.18
CA LEU A 151 4.37 4.99 12.81
C LEU A 151 3.98 3.94 11.77
N THR A 152 4.43 2.69 11.95
CA THR A 152 4.15 1.59 11.01
C THR A 152 2.65 1.29 10.92
N GLN A 153 1.94 1.28 12.05
CA GLN A 153 0.48 1.11 12.07
C GLN A 153 -0.24 2.27 11.38
N SER A 154 0.19 3.52 11.61
CA SER A 154 -0.36 4.68 10.92
C SER A 154 -0.12 4.65 9.41
N GLN A 155 1.11 4.31 8.99
CA GLN A 155 1.46 4.15 7.58
C GLN A 155 0.62 3.05 6.93
N ARG A 156 0.41 1.92 7.60
CA ARG A 156 -0.42 0.82 7.10
C ARG A 156 -1.82 1.29 6.75
N ALA A 157 -2.47 2.03 7.65
CA ALA A 157 -3.81 2.52 7.42
C ALA A 157 -3.86 3.64 6.34
N LEU A 158 -2.91 4.59 6.38
CA LEU A 158 -2.89 5.75 5.45
C LEU A 158 -2.49 5.38 4.02
N LEU A 159 -1.59 4.40 3.86
CA LEU A 159 -1.03 4.03 2.56
C LEU A 159 -1.82 2.91 1.87
N ALA A 160 -2.72 2.23 2.60
CA ALA A 160 -3.58 1.18 2.03
C ALA A 160 -4.44 1.71 0.87
N GLY A 161 -5.00 2.92 0.99
CA GLY A 161 -5.78 3.55 -0.09
C GLY A 161 -4.96 3.91 -1.34
N GLN A 162 -3.63 3.95 -1.21
CA GLN A 162 -2.69 4.16 -2.32
C GLN A 162 -2.16 2.82 -2.88
N GLY A 163 -2.64 1.69 -2.34
CA GLY A 163 -2.22 0.35 -2.76
C GLY A 163 -0.84 -0.09 -2.26
N VAL A 164 -0.25 0.65 -1.32
CA VAL A 164 1.04 0.31 -0.72
C VAL A 164 0.81 -0.48 0.56
N ARG A 165 1.37 -1.68 0.64
CA ARG A 165 1.30 -2.54 1.83
C ARG A 165 2.39 -2.14 2.82
N VAL A 166 2.10 -2.23 4.12
CA VAL A 166 3.07 -1.88 5.17
C VAL A 166 3.17 -3.02 6.18
N HIS A 167 4.38 -3.52 6.36
CA HIS A 167 4.72 -4.67 7.18
C HIS A 167 5.62 -4.24 8.35
N ALA A 168 5.34 -4.74 9.54
CA ALA A 168 6.22 -4.64 10.70
C ALA A 168 6.98 -5.95 10.85
N VAL A 169 8.28 -5.89 11.13
CA VAL A 169 9.06 -7.07 11.53
C VAL A 169 9.40 -6.94 13.00
N LEU A 170 8.80 -7.77 13.85
CA LEU A 170 8.92 -7.71 15.30
C LEU A 170 9.89 -8.80 15.77
N LEU A 171 11.19 -8.50 15.79
CA LEU A 171 12.23 -9.49 16.10
C LEU A 171 12.72 -9.44 17.54
N GLY A 172 13.12 -10.60 18.05
CA GLY A 172 13.93 -10.79 19.24
C GLY A 172 15.44 -10.69 18.95
N PRO A 173 16.29 -11.33 19.75
CA PRO A 173 17.75 -11.28 19.58
C PRO A 173 18.23 -11.99 18.30
N VAL A 174 19.03 -11.30 17.50
CA VAL A 174 19.65 -11.82 16.26
C VAL A 174 21.16 -11.71 16.36
N ASP A 175 21.88 -12.75 15.94
CA ASP A 175 23.34 -12.83 16.05
C ASP A 175 24.03 -11.85 15.08
N THR A 176 24.28 -10.65 15.58
CA THR A 176 24.86 -9.53 14.83
C THR A 176 25.82 -8.77 15.73
N GLU A 177 26.57 -7.84 15.14
CA GLU A 177 27.42 -6.93 15.91
C GLU A 177 26.66 -6.15 16.99
N MET A 178 25.39 -5.78 16.75
CA MET A 178 24.57 -5.02 17.70
C MET A 178 24.28 -5.80 19.00
N SER A 179 24.17 -7.13 18.92
CA SER A 179 23.80 -7.98 20.05
C SER A 179 24.97 -8.81 20.57
N ARG A 180 26.20 -8.53 20.13
CA ARG A 180 27.39 -9.37 20.37
C ARG A 180 27.55 -9.75 21.84
N ASP A 181 27.37 -8.78 22.72
CA ASP A 181 27.64 -8.91 24.17
C ASP A 181 26.47 -9.53 24.96
N LEU A 182 25.35 -9.86 24.30
CA LEU A 182 24.22 -10.55 24.93
C LEU A 182 24.46 -12.07 24.94
N GLU A 183 24.59 -12.68 26.11
CA GLU A 183 24.74 -14.15 26.25
C GLU A 183 23.38 -14.87 26.36
N ILE A 184 22.60 -14.81 25.29
CA ILE A 184 21.28 -15.47 25.18
C ILE A 184 21.19 -16.19 23.82
N PRO A 185 20.25 -17.15 23.64
CA PRO A 185 19.98 -17.72 22.33
C PRO A 185 19.61 -16.62 21.32
N LYS A 186 20.22 -16.65 20.13
CA LYS A 186 20.01 -15.68 19.04
C LYS A 186 19.68 -16.42 17.76
N ALA A 187 18.79 -15.84 16.96
CA ALA A 187 18.56 -16.33 15.60
C ALA A 187 19.70 -15.92 14.66
N ALA A 188 19.96 -16.74 13.64
CA ALA A 188 20.91 -16.37 12.59
C ALA A 188 20.28 -15.29 11.68
N PRO A 189 21.05 -14.27 11.22
CA PRO A 189 20.53 -13.26 10.30
C PRO A 189 19.88 -13.82 9.03
N ALA A 190 20.40 -14.93 8.50
CA ALA A 190 19.87 -15.59 7.32
C ALA A 190 18.47 -16.20 7.54
N ASP A 191 18.22 -16.77 8.73
CA ASP A 191 16.91 -17.33 9.05
C ASP A 191 15.88 -16.21 9.25
N VAL A 192 16.29 -15.10 9.88
CA VAL A 192 15.47 -13.90 10.00
C VAL A 192 15.11 -13.34 8.62
N ALA A 193 16.10 -13.19 7.72
CA ALA A 193 15.85 -12.69 6.37
C ALA A 193 14.87 -13.58 5.60
N ARG A 194 15.02 -14.91 5.69
CA ARG A 194 14.09 -15.87 5.07
C ARG A 194 12.66 -15.67 5.58
N ALA A 195 12.48 -15.61 6.90
CA ALA A 195 11.16 -15.43 7.51
C ALA A 195 10.54 -14.05 7.18
N VAL A 196 11.35 -12.99 7.09
CA VAL A 196 10.89 -11.66 6.63
C VAL A 196 10.31 -11.74 5.23
N PHE A 197 11.01 -12.40 4.30
CA PHE A 197 10.49 -12.55 2.94
C PHE A 197 9.30 -13.51 2.87
N ASP A 198 9.27 -14.58 3.67
CA ASP A 198 8.10 -15.47 3.75
C ASP A 198 6.86 -14.71 4.20
N GLY A 199 6.95 -13.91 5.27
CA GLY A 199 5.86 -13.08 5.78
C GLY A 199 5.42 -11.99 4.78
N LEU A 200 6.36 -11.35 4.10
CA LEU A 200 6.04 -10.39 3.02
C LEU A 200 5.29 -11.08 1.87
N GLN A 201 5.68 -12.31 1.51
CA GLN A 201 5.04 -13.09 0.45
C GLN A 201 3.66 -13.63 0.85
N SER A 202 3.44 -13.96 2.13
CA SER A 202 2.14 -14.38 2.65
C SER A 202 1.20 -13.20 2.88
N GLY A 203 1.74 -11.98 2.97
CA GLY A 203 0.98 -10.76 3.23
C GLY A 203 0.73 -10.52 4.72
N GLU A 204 1.55 -11.09 5.60
CA GLU A 204 1.49 -10.89 7.04
C GLU A 204 1.80 -9.43 7.40
N GLU A 205 0.87 -8.76 8.08
CA GLU A 205 1.05 -7.36 8.49
C GLU A 205 2.16 -7.20 9.54
N ASP A 206 2.26 -8.13 10.47
CA ASP A 206 3.25 -8.16 11.54
C ASP A 206 3.96 -9.52 11.50
N ILE A 207 5.26 -9.51 11.18
CA ILE A 207 6.09 -10.68 10.92
C ILE A 207 6.98 -10.95 12.14
N PHE A 208 6.99 -12.20 12.61
CA PHE A 208 7.74 -12.66 13.79
C PHE A 208 8.84 -13.65 13.36
N PRO A 209 10.04 -13.17 12.98
CA PRO A 209 10.97 -13.93 12.15
C PRO A 209 11.94 -14.84 12.91
N ASP A 210 11.87 -14.88 14.24
CA ASP A 210 12.75 -15.67 15.10
C ASP A 210 11.98 -16.43 16.18
N PRO A 211 12.55 -17.50 16.79
CA PRO A 211 11.82 -18.33 17.74
C PRO A 211 11.23 -17.58 18.95
N MET A 212 11.89 -16.52 19.44
CA MET A 212 11.39 -15.76 20.58
C MET A 212 10.19 -14.90 20.17
N SER A 213 10.29 -14.22 19.03
CA SER A 213 9.17 -13.44 18.50
C SER A 213 7.99 -14.31 18.08
N ALA A 214 8.26 -15.46 17.45
CA ALA A 214 7.25 -16.37 16.92
C ALA A 214 6.35 -16.96 18.02
N SER A 215 6.80 -17.00 19.28
CA SER A 215 5.94 -17.42 20.39
C SER A 215 4.76 -16.48 20.66
N LEU A 216 4.83 -15.23 20.16
CA LEU A 216 3.74 -14.25 20.27
C LEU A 216 2.74 -14.33 19.11
N ALA A 217 3.10 -14.96 17.99
CA ALA A 217 2.30 -14.97 16.76
C ALA A 217 0.90 -15.63 16.90
N PRO A 218 0.72 -16.79 17.59
CA PRO A 218 -0.55 -17.53 17.56
C PRO A 218 -1.79 -16.75 18.00
N GLU A 219 -1.64 -15.80 18.92
CA GLU A 219 -2.75 -15.00 19.46
C GLU A 219 -2.71 -13.54 19.00
N TRP A 220 -1.73 -13.18 18.15
CA TRP A 220 -1.49 -11.79 17.78
C TRP A 220 -2.67 -11.18 17.02
N ASP A 221 -3.12 -11.85 15.97
CA ASP A 221 -4.16 -11.34 15.06
C ASP A 221 -5.54 -11.16 15.71
N SER A 222 -5.84 -11.96 16.74
CA SER A 222 -7.05 -11.88 17.55
C SER A 222 -6.84 -11.15 18.88
N GLY A 223 -5.62 -10.65 19.13
CA GLY A 223 -5.24 -10.00 20.37
C GLY A 223 -5.88 -8.61 20.50
N ALA A 224 -5.96 -8.12 21.74
CA ALA A 224 -6.58 -6.83 22.04
C ALA A 224 -5.88 -5.66 21.32
N ILE A 225 -4.55 -5.68 21.23
CA ILE A 225 -3.76 -4.63 20.57
C ILE A 225 -4.06 -4.60 19.06
N LYS A 226 -4.03 -5.75 18.39
CA LYS A 226 -4.29 -5.81 16.95
C LYS A 226 -5.74 -5.49 16.60
N THR A 227 -6.68 -5.93 17.44
CA THR A 227 -8.10 -5.56 17.31
C THR A 227 -8.30 -4.05 17.42
N LEU A 228 -7.64 -3.41 18.40
CA LEU A 228 -7.70 -1.96 18.58
C LEU A 228 -7.05 -1.21 17.41
N GLU A 229 -5.91 -1.69 16.90
CA GLU A 229 -5.26 -1.12 15.72
C GLU A 229 -6.21 -1.11 14.52
N ARG A 230 -6.84 -2.25 14.22
CA ARG A 230 -7.80 -2.35 13.10
C ARG A 230 -9.02 -1.45 13.30
N ALA A 231 -9.53 -1.34 14.53
CA ALA A 231 -10.61 -0.40 14.86
C ALA A 231 -10.19 1.07 14.65
N ASN A 232 -8.94 1.42 14.99
CA ASN A 232 -8.41 2.76 14.75
C ASN A 232 -8.18 3.03 13.25
N ALA A 233 -7.69 2.04 12.49
CA ALA A 233 -7.53 2.16 11.05
C ALA A 233 -8.86 2.43 10.34
N ALA A 234 -9.95 1.82 10.82
CA ALA A 234 -11.29 2.05 10.29
C ALA A 234 -11.80 3.50 10.45
N LEU A 235 -11.20 4.32 11.33
CA LEU A 235 -11.53 5.74 11.46
C LEU A 235 -11.18 6.54 10.20
N ILE A 236 -10.20 6.07 9.41
CA ILE A 236 -9.76 6.73 8.16
C ILE A 236 -10.07 5.88 6.92
N SER A 237 -10.52 4.63 7.07
CA SER A 237 -11.04 3.85 5.94
C SER A 237 -12.19 4.59 5.24
N GLY A 238 -13.04 5.29 5.98
CA GLY A 238 -14.10 6.13 5.42
C GLY A 238 -13.64 7.47 4.82
N THR A 239 -12.36 7.85 4.84
CA THR A 239 -11.89 9.13 4.24
C THR A 239 -11.22 8.96 2.88
N HIS A 240 -10.87 7.72 2.51
CA HIS A 240 -10.20 7.34 1.26
C HIS A 240 -10.90 6.18 0.52
N GLU A 241 -12.07 5.73 1.00
CA GLU A 241 -12.86 4.72 0.30
C GLU A 241 -13.48 5.32 -0.97
N ASN A 242 -13.09 4.74 -2.10
CA ASN A 242 -13.75 4.96 -3.38
C ASN A 242 -15.24 4.61 -3.25
N LEU A 243 -16.11 5.44 -3.80
CA LEU A 243 -17.53 5.10 -3.87
C LEU A 243 -17.71 3.75 -4.58
N THR A 244 -18.27 2.78 -3.86
CA THR A 244 -18.55 1.44 -4.37
C THR A 244 -20.02 1.08 -4.17
N ILE A 245 -20.66 0.58 -5.23
CA ILE A 245 -22.05 0.14 -5.22
C ILE A 245 -22.07 -1.29 -5.75
N THR A 246 -22.66 -2.22 -5.00
CA THR A 246 -22.75 -3.63 -5.39
C THR A 246 -24.21 -4.08 -5.40
N PHE A 247 -24.61 -4.79 -6.46
CA PHE A 247 -25.91 -5.44 -6.56
C PHE A 247 -25.81 -6.70 -7.42
N THR A 248 -26.76 -7.62 -7.26
CA THR A 248 -26.88 -8.82 -8.09
C THR A 248 -28.14 -8.75 -8.94
N VAL A 249 -28.05 -9.22 -10.19
CA VAL A 249 -29.16 -9.37 -11.13
C VAL A 249 -29.21 -10.78 -11.69
N ASP A 250 -30.42 -11.29 -11.95
CA ASP A 250 -30.66 -12.59 -12.58
C ASP A 250 -30.49 -12.50 -14.11
N ARG A 251 -29.25 -12.24 -14.53
CA ARG A 251 -28.80 -12.13 -15.93
C ARG A 251 -27.42 -12.75 -16.07
N THR A 252 -27.09 -13.18 -17.29
CA THR A 252 -25.75 -13.67 -17.61
C THR A 252 -24.73 -12.52 -17.62
N PRO A 253 -23.44 -12.79 -17.38
CA PRO A 253 -22.43 -11.74 -17.41
C PRO A 253 -22.37 -10.97 -18.72
N ASP A 254 -22.65 -11.62 -19.86
CA ASP A 254 -22.65 -10.99 -21.18
C ASP A 254 -23.84 -10.02 -21.36
N GLU A 255 -25.02 -10.36 -20.84
CA GLU A 255 -26.19 -9.46 -20.85
C GLU A 255 -25.96 -8.23 -19.96
N VAL A 256 -25.37 -8.44 -18.79
CA VAL A 256 -25.00 -7.36 -17.86
C VAL A 256 -23.94 -6.46 -18.50
N PHE A 257 -22.93 -7.06 -19.12
CA PHE A 257 -21.89 -6.35 -19.85
C PHE A 257 -22.47 -5.49 -20.99
N ALA A 258 -23.40 -6.03 -21.78
CA ALA A 258 -24.06 -5.27 -22.83
C ALA A 258 -24.89 -4.09 -22.27
N ALA A 259 -25.61 -4.29 -21.15
CA ALA A 259 -26.40 -3.23 -20.52
C ALA A 259 -25.53 -2.10 -19.94
N ILE A 260 -24.36 -2.41 -19.37
CA ILE A 260 -23.41 -1.38 -18.89
C ILE A 260 -22.93 -0.50 -20.05
N ASN A 261 -22.58 -1.10 -21.18
CA ASN A 261 -22.06 -0.37 -22.35
C ASN A 261 -23.16 0.38 -23.14
N ASP A 262 -24.43 0.08 -22.91
CA ASP A 262 -25.59 0.86 -23.38
C ASP A 262 -25.83 2.09 -22.48
N VAL A 263 -24.79 2.91 -22.31
CA VAL A 263 -24.75 4.04 -21.36
C VAL A 263 -25.94 4.99 -21.51
N ARG A 264 -26.37 5.22 -22.75
CA ARG A 264 -27.50 6.09 -23.10
C ARG A 264 -28.83 5.64 -22.50
N SER A 265 -28.97 4.34 -22.23
CA SER A 265 -30.21 3.76 -21.72
C SER A 265 -30.35 3.88 -20.20
N TRP A 266 -29.29 4.25 -19.46
CA TRP A 266 -29.34 4.31 -18.00
C TRP A 266 -28.71 5.55 -17.37
N TRP A 267 -27.72 6.20 -18.01
CA TRP A 267 -27.10 7.41 -17.49
C TRP A 267 -27.78 8.65 -18.09
N THR A 268 -28.84 9.12 -17.43
CA THR A 268 -29.66 10.23 -17.91
C THR A 268 -28.84 11.51 -18.11
N GLY A 269 -28.81 12.00 -19.35
CA GLY A 269 -28.07 13.17 -19.81
C GLY A 269 -27.77 13.06 -21.30
N GLU A 270 -26.94 13.96 -21.82
CA GLU A 270 -26.43 13.87 -23.19
C GLU A 270 -25.14 13.04 -23.21
N ILE A 271 -25.13 11.93 -23.95
CA ILE A 271 -23.95 11.08 -24.19
C ILE A 271 -23.53 11.21 -25.65
N ASP A 272 -22.38 11.83 -25.88
CA ASP A 272 -21.77 12.02 -27.20
C ASP A 272 -20.52 11.13 -27.34
N GLY A 273 -20.32 10.47 -28.48
CA GLY A 273 -19.20 9.54 -28.70
C GLY A 273 -19.55 8.04 -28.56
N VAL A 274 -18.52 7.19 -28.64
CA VAL A 274 -18.67 5.71 -28.68
C VAL A 274 -18.44 5.13 -27.28
N THR A 275 -19.36 4.27 -26.83
CA THR A 275 -19.40 3.76 -25.44
C THR A 275 -19.03 2.29 -25.30
N ASP A 276 -18.84 1.58 -26.41
CA ASP A 276 -18.70 0.11 -26.46
C ASP A 276 -17.47 -0.34 -27.27
N GLN A 277 -16.47 0.54 -27.43
CA GLN A 277 -15.23 0.25 -28.13
C GLN A 277 -14.01 0.64 -27.30
N LEU A 278 -13.08 -0.30 -27.09
CA LEU A 278 -11.84 -0.05 -26.37
C LEU A 278 -11.03 1.09 -27.01
N GLY A 279 -10.54 2.02 -26.19
CA GLY A 279 -9.81 3.22 -26.60
C GLY A 279 -10.68 4.33 -27.18
N ALA A 280 -12.00 4.13 -27.29
CA ALA A 280 -12.90 5.22 -27.66
C ALA A 280 -13.15 6.15 -26.47
N GLN A 281 -13.56 7.38 -26.79
CA GLN A 281 -13.99 8.35 -25.81
C GLN A 281 -15.46 8.70 -25.99
N PHE A 282 -16.12 8.99 -24.87
CA PHE A 282 -17.45 9.60 -24.86
C PHE A 282 -17.50 10.73 -23.83
N THR A 283 -18.39 11.69 -24.04
CA THR A 283 -18.62 12.81 -23.13
C THR A 283 -20.05 12.76 -22.61
N TYR A 284 -20.17 12.78 -21.28
CA TYR A 284 -21.43 13.02 -20.57
C TYR A 284 -21.64 14.51 -20.33
N ARG A 285 -22.87 14.99 -20.53
CA ARG A 285 -23.32 16.34 -20.14
C ARG A 285 -24.68 16.28 -19.45
N TYR A 286 -24.80 16.97 -18.32
CA TYR A 286 -26.06 17.21 -17.64
C TYR A 286 -26.21 18.70 -17.36
N GLU A 287 -27.04 19.34 -18.20
CA GLU A 287 -27.27 20.79 -18.18
C GLU A 287 -25.94 21.57 -18.12
N ASN A 288 -25.87 22.59 -17.26
CA ASN A 288 -24.64 23.32 -16.94
C ASN A 288 -23.94 22.79 -15.67
N LEU A 289 -24.45 21.71 -15.07
CA LEU A 289 -24.02 21.22 -13.76
C LEU A 289 -22.79 20.31 -13.84
N HIS A 290 -22.78 19.39 -14.80
CA HIS A 290 -21.72 18.39 -14.93
C HIS A 290 -21.41 18.11 -16.39
N ARG A 291 -20.12 18.17 -16.72
CA ARG A 291 -19.54 17.62 -17.95
C ARG A 291 -18.35 16.74 -17.59
N SER A 292 -18.26 15.54 -18.17
CA SER A 292 -17.05 14.72 -18.04
C SER A 292 -16.82 13.90 -19.31
N THR A 293 -15.56 13.69 -19.64
CA THR A 293 -15.11 12.89 -20.79
C THR A 293 -14.39 11.67 -20.28
N GLN A 294 -14.82 10.51 -20.76
CA GLN A 294 -14.31 9.22 -20.37
C GLN A 294 -13.61 8.55 -21.55
N GLU A 295 -12.43 7.99 -21.31
CA GLU A 295 -11.76 7.05 -22.23
C GLU A 295 -11.96 5.62 -21.76
N ILE A 296 -12.37 4.73 -22.66
CA ILE A 296 -12.56 3.32 -22.36
C ILE A 296 -11.19 2.63 -22.33
N THR A 297 -10.67 2.41 -21.13
CA THR A 297 -9.34 1.82 -20.89
C THR A 297 -9.38 0.29 -20.76
N GLU A 298 -10.54 -0.28 -20.43
CA GLU A 298 -10.74 -1.73 -20.39
C GLU A 298 -12.15 -2.13 -20.84
N LEU A 299 -12.23 -3.17 -21.66
CA LEU A 299 -13.49 -3.68 -22.21
C LEU A 299 -13.38 -5.20 -22.40
N VAL A 300 -13.63 -5.96 -21.33
CA VAL A 300 -13.51 -7.43 -21.31
C VAL A 300 -14.91 -8.05 -21.18
N PRO A 301 -15.46 -8.64 -22.26
CA PRO A 301 -16.81 -9.21 -22.28
C PRO A 301 -17.08 -10.14 -21.09
N GLY A 302 -18.21 -9.92 -20.43
CA GLY A 302 -18.68 -10.72 -19.30
C GLY A 302 -17.82 -10.64 -18.03
N LYS A 303 -16.83 -9.74 -17.98
CA LYS A 303 -15.90 -9.64 -16.83
C LYS A 303 -15.71 -8.24 -16.30
N ARG A 304 -15.38 -7.27 -17.17
CA ARG A 304 -14.91 -5.97 -16.70
C ARG A 304 -15.05 -4.85 -17.73
N VAL A 305 -15.42 -3.67 -17.25
CA VAL A 305 -15.41 -2.42 -18.01
C VAL A 305 -14.68 -1.37 -17.15
N ALA A 306 -13.75 -0.62 -17.73
CA ALA A 306 -13.09 0.49 -17.04
C ALA A 306 -13.01 1.72 -17.94
N TRP A 307 -13.27 2.87 -17.34
CA TRP A 307 -13.20 4.18 -17.95
C TRP A 307 -12.28 5.09 -17.16
N HIS A 308 -11.37 5.78 -17.83
CA HIS A 308 -10.55 6.82 -17.25
C HIS A 308 -11.15 8.19 -17.55
N VAL A 309 -11.32 9.05 -16.55
CA VAL A 309 -11.88 10.39 -16.75
C VAL A 309 -10.76 11.34 -17.17
N VAL A 310 -10.69 11.63 -18.47
CA VAL A 310 -9.62 12.46 -19.05
C VAL A 310 -9.83 13.96 -18.84
N ASP A 311 -11.06 14.38 -18.57
CA ASP A 311 -11.44 15.78 -18.42
C ASP A 311 -12.81 15.89 -17.75
N ALA A 312 -12.95 16.79 -16.77
CA ALA A 312 -14.20 17.01 -16.05
C ALA A 312 -14.45 18.47 -15.69
N HIS A 313 -15.72 18.83 -15.55
CA HIS A 313 -16.19 20.11 -15.07
C HIS A 313 -17.45 19.94 -14.21
N LEU A 314 -17.34 20.25 -12.93
CA LEU A 314 -18.43 20.23 -11.96
C LEU A 314 -18.70 21.66 -11.48
N SER A 315 -19.87 22.23 -11.82
CA SER A 315 -20.13 23.66 -11.56
C SER A 315 -20.47 23.97 -10.11
N PHE A 316 -20.70 22.95 -9.27
CA PHE A 316 -21.25 23.06 -7.92
C PHE A 316 -20.19 22.86 -6.81
N VAL A 317 -18.91 22.80 -7.19
CA VAL A 317 -17.75 22.69 -6.30
C VAL A 317 -16.70 23.75 -6.64
N ALA A 318 -15.80 24.03 -5.70
CA ALA A 318 -14.71 24.98 -5.88
C ALA A 318 -13.64 24.44 -6.84
N ASP A 319 -13.23 23.18 -6.68
CA ASP A 319 -12.39 22.48 -7.64
C ASP A 319 -13.26 21.78 -8.68
N LYS A 320 -13.39 22.43 -9.84
CA LYS A 320 -14.28 21.97 -10.90
C LYS A 320 -13.75 20.73 -11.62
N GLU A 321 -12.48 20.40 -11.43
CA GLU A 321 -11.80 19.32 -12.11
C GLU A 321 -11.68 18.06 -11.22
N GLU A 322 -12.40 17.98 -10.09
CA GLU A 322 -12.29 16.87 -9.10
C GLU A 322 -12.42 15.46 -9.69
N TRP A 323 -13.11 15.27 -10.81
CA TRP A 323 -13.18 13.96 -11.48
C TRP A 323 -12.04 13.72 -12.47
N THR A 324 -11.23 14.71 -12.83
CA THR A 324 -10.14 14.53 -13.79
C THR A 324 -9.06 13.63 -13.20
N GLY A 325 -8.70 12.57 -13.92
CA GLY A 325 -7.73 11.58 -13.49
C GLY A 325 -8.29 10.46 -12.61
N THR A 326 -9.60 10.42 -12.36
CA THR A 326 -10.27 9.31 -11.67
C THR A 326 -10.60 8.16 -12.63
N ASP A 327 -10.93 6.99 -12.08
CA ASP A 327 -11.38 5.84 -12.88
C ASP A 327 -12.77 5.38 -12.44
N ILE A 328 -13.58 4.93 -13.41
CA ILE A 328 -14.89 4.33 -13.19
C ILE A 328 -14.83 2.89 -13.66
N THR A 329 -15.09 1.93 -12.78
CA THR A 329 -14.94 0.50 -13.08
C THR A 329 -16.19 -0.29 -12.74
N PHE A 330 -16.45 -1.31 -13.55
CA PHE A 330 -17.47 -2.32 -13.33
C PHE A 330 -16.81 -3.70 -13.36
N ASP A 331 -16.85 -4.42 -12.24
CA ASP A 331 -16.43 -5.83 -12.17
C ASP A 331 -17.66 -6.74 -12.13
N LEU A 332 -17.65 -7.77 -12.98
CA LEU A 332 -18.75 -8.73 -13.13
C LEU A 332 -18.32 -10.09 -12.60
N THR A 333 -19.06 -10.59 -11.61
CA THR A 333 -18.81 -11.90 -11.01
C THR A 333 -20.05 -12.79 -11.11
N PRO A 334 -20.03 -13.87 -11.90
CA PRO A 334 -21.14 -14.83 -11.92
C PRO A 334 -21.29 -15.51 -10.56
N ASN A 335 -22.53 -15.68 -10.10
CA ASN A 335 -22.88 -16.35 -8.85
C ASN A 335 -24.14 -17.22 -9.02
N SER A 336 -24.59 -17.88 -7.94
CA SER A 336 -25.76 -18.78 -8.00
C SER A 336 -27.10 -18.07 -8.27
N ALA A 337 -27.16 -16.75 -8.15
CA ALA A 337 -28.35 -15.92 -8.36
C ALA A 337 -28.29 -15.09 -9.67
N GLY A 338 -27.27 -15.32 -10.51
CA GLY A 338 -27.04 -14.59 -11.76
C GLY A 338 -25.65 -13.96 -11.79
N THR A 339 -25.57 -12.64 -11.89
CA THR A 339 -24.32 -11.89 -11.97
C THR A 339 -24.30 -10.77 -10.93
N GLU A 340 -23.27 -10.75 -10.09
CA GLU A 340 -22.95 -9.62 -9.23
C GLU A 340 -22.22 -8.55 -10.03
N VAL A 341 -22.71 -7.31 -9.93
CA VAL A 341 -22.08 -6.10 -10.46
C VAL A 341 -21.49 -5.34 -9.30
N ARG A 342 -20.17 -5.11 -9.35
CA ARG A 342 -19.49 -4.18 -8.46
C ARG A 342 -19.06 -2.96 -9.27
N PHE A 343 -19.76 -1.86 -9.06
CA PHE A 343 -19.39 -0.53 -9.54
C PHE A 343 -18.45 0.14 -8.54
N THR A 344 -17.37 0.75 -9.02
CA THR A 344 -16.48 1.58 -8.20
C THR A 344 -16.07 2.82 -8.98
N HIS A 345 -16.19 3.99 -8.35
CA HIS A 345 -15.57 5.23 -8.83
C HIS A 345 -14.29 5.48 -8.03
N VAL A 346 -13.17 5.03 -8.58
CA VAL A 346 -11.83 5.18 -8.01
C VAL A 346 -11.40 6.63 -8.05
N GLY A 347 -11.16 7.22 -6.88
CA GLY A 347 -10.83 8.65 -6.74
C GLY A 347 -12.01 9.51 -6.28
N LEU A 348 -13.25 9.00 -6.31
CA LEU A 348 -14.38 9.68 -5.68
C LEU A 348 -14.47 9.27 -4.21
N VAL A 349 -13.88 10.08 -3.34
CA VAL A 349 -13.72 9.82 -1.90
C VAL A 349 -14.44 10.85 -1.03
N PRO A 350 -14.84 10.54 0.22
CA PRO A 350 -15.60 11.47 1.09
C PRO A 350 -14.92 12.79 1.43
N THR A 351 -13.64 12.92 1.14
CA THR A 351 -12.88 14.16 1.31
C THR A 351 -13.02 15.14 0.14
N TYR A 352 -13.59 14.72 -0.99
CA TYR A 352 -13.85 15.58 -2.15
C TYR A 352 -15.15 16.36 -1.96
N GLU A 353 -15.19 17.61 -2.39
CA GLU A 353 -16.35 18.48 -2.20
C GLU A 353 -17.57 17.95 -2.96
N CYS A 354 -17.34 17.30 -4.10
CA CYS A 354 -18.43 16.74 -4.89
C CYS A 354 -19.03 15.46 -4.31
N PHE A 355 -18.40 14.84 -3.30
CA PHE A 355 -18.72 13.46 -2.89
C PHE A 355 -20.19 13.24 -2.56
N ASP A 356 -20.81 14.08 -1.75
CA ASP A 356 -22.21 13.88 -1.33
C ASP A 356 -23.18 13.94 -2.53
N ASN A 357 -22.97 14.90 -3.43
CA ASN A 357 -23.80 15.06 -4.62
C ASN A 357 -23.54 13.94 -5.64
N CYS A 358 -22.27 13.63 -5.90
CA CYS A 358 -21.87 12.60 -6.85
C CYS A 358 -22.22 11.19 -6.36
N SER A 359 -22.07 10.90 -5.07
CA SER A 359 -22.46 9.62 -4.48
C SER A 359 -23.96 9.42 -4.49
N THR A 360 -24.75 10.46 -4.21
CA THR A 360 -26.20 10.44 -4.35
C THR A 360 -26.61 10.15 -5.80
N ALA A 361 -25.99 10.85 -6.76
CA ALA A 361 -26.26 10.64 -8.19
C ALA A 361 -25.89 9.22 -8.64
N TRP A 362 -24.72 8.71 -8.25
CA TRP A 362 -24.29 7.36 -8.60
C TRP A 362 -25.17 6.28 -7.97
N ASN A 363 -25.60 6.46 -6.71
CA ASN A 363 -26.57 5.55 -6.09
C ASN A 363 -27.86 5.45 -6.91
N HIS A 364 -28.34 6.57 -7.45
CA HIS A 364 -29.50 6.57 -8.34
C HIS A 364 -29.20 5.90 -9.70
N TYR A 365 -28.14 6.31 -10.40
CA TYR A 365 -27.87 5.78 -11.75
C TYR A 365 -27.47 4.30 -11.76
N ILE A 366 -26.69 3.86 -10.77
CA ILE A 366 -26.20 2.48 -10.69
C ILE A 366 -27.18 1.60 -9.92
N GLY A 367 -27.58 2.04 -8.72
CA GLY A 367 -28.43 1.27 -7.83
C GLY A 367 -29.87 1.14 -8.31
N ASP A 368 -30.38 2.14 -9.04
CA ASP A 368 -31.74 2.15 -9.57
C ASP A 368 -31.75 2.03 -11.10
N SER A 369 -31.25 3.03 -11.84
CA SER A 369 -31.47 3.13 -13.31
C SER A 369 -30.89 1.95 -14.09
N LEU A 370 -29.59 1.69 -13.94
CA LEU A 370 -28.90 0.58 -14.60
C LEU A 370 -29.45 -0.78 -14.14
N ARG A 371 -29.68 -0.92 -12.84
CA ARG A 371 -30.25 -2.15 -12.27
C ARG A 371 -31.65 -2.44 -12.81
N ASN A 372 -32.51 -1.43 -12.93
CA ASN A 372 -33.86 -1.56 -13.47
C ASN A 372 -33.84 -1.85 -14.97
N LEU A 373 -32.92 -1.25 -15.74
CA LEU A 373 -32.72 -1.58 -17.15
C LEU A 373 -32.47 -3.09 -17.35
N MET A 374 -31.71 -3.71 -16.45
CA MET A 374 -31.44 -5.15 -16.48
C MET A 374 -32.65 -5.98 -16.02
N ALA A 375 -33.46 -5.46 -15.09
CA ALA A 375 -34.67 -6.12 -14.59
C ALA A 375 -35.80 -6.15 -15.64
N ASP A 376 -35.99 -5.04 -16.38
CA ASP A 376 -37.12 -4.83 -17.29
C ASP A 376 -37.00 -5.58 -18.64
N ARG A 377 -35.81 -6.07 -19.02
CA ARG A 377 -35.61 -6.84 -20.27
C ARG A 377 -36.13 -8.30 -20.23
N ALA A 378 -37.10 -8.60 -19.37
CA ALA A 378 -37.85 -9.85 -19.43
C ALA A 378 -39.03 -9.72 -20.41
N ALA A 379 -38.74 -9.81 -21.71
CA ALA A 379 -39.75 -10.06 -22.74
C ALA A 379 -39.16 -10.88 -23.90
#